data_AF-W5MMI8-F1
#
_entry.id   AF-W5MMI8-F1
#
_cell.length_a   1.000
_cell.length_b   1.000
_cell.length_c   1.000
_cell.angle_alpha   90.00
_cell.angle_beta   90.00
_cell.angle_gamma   90.00
#
_symmetry.space_group_name_H-M   'P 1'
#
loop_
_entity.id
_entity.type
_entity.pdbx_description
1 polymer ?
#
loop_
_entity_poly.entity_id
_entity_poly.type
_entity_poly.pdbx_seq_one_letter_code
_entity_poly.pdbx_strand_id
1 'polypeptide(L)'
;MLDLEVVPERSLGNEQWEFALGMPLAQAIAILQKHCRIIKNVQVLYSEQTPLNHDLILNLTQDGIKLLFDAWNQRLKVIEVYDLSKVKLKYCGVHFNSQAIAPTIEQIDQSFGATHPGVYNAAEQLFHLNFRGLSFCFQLDAWSEAPKYEIPHGATVKRMHIYTGNSLQDTKAPVMPLACYLGNVYAECVDVLRDRAGPLGLRLRLLTAGCGPGVMADAKVRVLERNIFFGDSCQDVLSALGSPHKVFYKSEDKMKIHSPSPHKQVPSKCNDYFFNYFTLGVDILFDATTHLVKKFVLHTNYPGHYNFNIYHRCDFRIPLVIKKEHANSQTEDCTLTSYSKWDQIQDFLGHPVEKPVVLHRSSSANNTNPFGSTFCFGLQRMIFEVMQNNHIASVTLYGPCKPSSHARAAEPLAH
;
A
#
# COMPACT_ATOMS: atom_id res chain seq x y z
N MET A 1 -18.89 15.09 -19.16
CA MET A 1 -19.25 13.69 -18.86
C MET A 1 -18.16 12.81 -19.44
N LEU A 2 -17.59 11.91 -18.62
CA LEU A 2 -16.60 10.96 -19.11
C LEU A 2 -17.23 10.00 -20.12
N ASP A 3 -16.46 9.56 -21.12
CA ASP A 3 -16.84 8.54 -22.09
C ASP A 3 -15.86 7.38 -21.94
N LEU A 4 -16.34 6.26 -21.39
CA LEU A 4 -15.51 5.17 -20.89
C LEU A 4 -15.91 3.84 -21.51
N GLU A 5 -14.90 3.05 -21.88
CA GLU A 5 -15.01 1.66 -22.28
C GLU A 5 -14.99 0.77 -21.04
N VAL A 6 -15.97 -0.13 -20.96
CA VAL A 6 -16.07 -1.18 -19.96
C VAL A 6 -15.39 -2.42 -20.50
N VAL A 7 -14.41 -2.95 -19.78
CA VAL A 7 -13.79 -4.24 -20.08
C VAL A 7 -14.01 -5.18 -18.90
N PRO A 8 -14.96 -6.13 -18.97
CA PRO A 8 -15.24 -7.09 -17.91
C PRO A 8 -13.98 -7.83 -17.45
N GLU A 9 -13.90 -8.14 -16.15
CA GLU A 9 -12.72 -8.73 -15.49
C GLU A 9 -11.42 -7.89 -15.54
N ARG A 10 -11.42 -6.72 -16.19
CA ARG A 10 -10.17 -6.00 -16.48
C ARG A 10 -10.16 -4.54 -16.07
N SER A 11 -10.96 -3.68 -16.68
CA SER A 11 -10.78 -2.23 -16.51
C SER A 11 -12.00 -1.39 -16.87
N LEU A 12 -11.96 -0.13 -16.41
CA LEU A 12 -12.81 0.96 -16.87
C LEU A 12 -11.91 2.12 -17.29
N GLY A 13 -12.03 2.60 -18.52
CA GLY A 13 -11.10 3.62 -19.03
C GLY A 13 -11.43 4.15 -20.40
N ASN A 14 -10.49 4.88 -20.99
CA ASN A 14 -10.51 5.33 -22.37
C ASN A 14 -9.10 5.22 -22.96
N GLU A 15 -8.89 5.77 -24.15
CA GLU A 15 -7.59 5.73 -24.84
C GLU A 15 -6.46 6.45 -24.10
N GLN A 16 -6.76 7.39 -23.20
CA GLN A 16 -5.77 8.19 -22.47
C GLN A 16 -5.37 7.59 -21.13
N TRP A 17 -6.30 6.92 -20.45
CA TRP A 17 -6.10 6.34 -19.13
C TRP A 17 -7.09 5.19 -18.88
N GLU A 18 -6.69 4.24 -18.05
CA GLU A 18 -7.57 3.17 -17.58
C GLU A 18 -7.38 2.90 -16.09
N PHE A 19 -8.47 2.61 -15.39
CA PHE A 19 -8.44 2.01 -14.07
C PHE A 19 -8.53 0.49 -14.24
N ALA A 20 -7.40 -0.19 -14.10
CA ALA A 20 -7.32 -1.65 -14.21
C ALA A 20 -7.47 -2.33 -12.84
N LEU A 21 -8.27 -3.39 -12.77
CA LEU A 21 -8.34 -4.24 -11.59
C LEU A 21 -6.93 -4.77 -11.25
N GLY A 22 -6.57 -4.74 -9.96
CA GLY A 22 -5.23 -5.08 -9.47
C GLY A 22 -4.23 -3.93 -9.50
N MET A 23 -4.57 -2.78 -10.09
CA MET A 23 -3.73 -1.58 -10.08
C MET A 23 -3.49 -1.08 -8.64
N PRO A 24 -2.26 -0.70 -8.27
CA PRO A 24 -1.98 -0.09 -6.96
C PRO A 24 -2.68 1.27 -6.79
N LEU A 25 -3.11 1.57 -5.56
CA LEU A 25 -3.73 2.84 -5.19
C LEU A 25 -2.94 4.07 -5.68
N ALA A 26 -1.62 4.05 -5.53
CA ALA A 26 -0.76 5.16 -5.93
C ALA A 26 -0.84 5.47 -7.43
N GLN A 27 -1.02 4.45 -8.28
CA GLN A 27 -1.16 4.65 -9.72
C GLN A 27 -2.53 5.24 -10.08
N ALA A 28 -3.60 4.77 -9.44
CA ALA A 28 -4.92 5.36 -9.63
C ALA A 28 -4.93 6.84 -9.21
N ILE A 29 -4.29 7.18 -8.07
CA ILE A 29 -4.13 8.56 -7.64
C ILE A 29 -3.29 9.37 -8.63
N ALA A 30 -2.22 8.80 -9.18
CA ALA A 30 -1.40 9.47 -10.20
C ALA A 30 -2.20 9.76 -11.49
N ILE A 31 -3.07 8.84 -11.93
CA ILE A 31 -4.01 9.06 -13.05
C ILE A 31 -4.94 10.24 -12.72
N LEU A 32 -5.56 10.22 -11.55
CA LEU A 32 -6.48 11.28 -11.11
C LEU A 32 -5.78 12.65 -11.02
N GLN A 33 -4.54 12.69 -10.51
CA GLN A 33 -3.73 13.91 -10.44
C GLN A 33 -3.37 14.44 -11.83
N LYS A 34 -2.97 13.56 -12.76
CA LYS A 34 -2.64 13.93 -14.14
C LYS A 34 -3.87 14.47 -14.90
N HIS A 35 -5.05 13.95 -14.59
CA HIS A 35 -6.32 14.31 -15.23
C HIS A 35 -7.24 15.18 -14.36
N CYS A 36 -6.67 15.93 -13.39
CA CYS A 36 -7.41 16.75 -12.43
C CYS A 36 -8.29 17.87 -13.03
N ARG A 37 -8.05 18.23 -14.31
CA ARG A 37 -8.89 19.17 -15.04
C ARG A 37 -10.22 18.57 -15.49
N ILE A 38 -10.23 17.26 -15.74
CA ILE A 38 -11.37 16.50 -16.26
C ILE A 38 -12.10 15.83 -15.10
N ILE A 39 -11.37 15.10 -14.25
CA ILE A 39 -11.91 14.39 -13.08
C ILE A 39 -11.77 15.30 -11.86
N LYS A 40 -12.88 15.77 -11.31
CA LYS A 40 -12.93 16.73 -10.21
C LYS A 40 -13.70 16.16 -9.01
N ASN A 41 -13.51 16.78 -7.84
CA ASN A 41 -14.18 16.42 -6.59
C ASN A 41 -14.04 14.93 -6.23
N VAL A 42 -12.80 14.46 -6.22
CA VAL A 42 -12.46 13.12 -5.74
C VAL A 42 -12.38 13.14 -4.22
N GLN A 43 -13.07 12.20 -3.58
CA GLN A 43 -12.98 11.96 -2.14
C GLN A 43 -12.22 10.67 -1.88
N VAL A 44 -11.43 10.65 -0.80
CA VAL A 44 -10.78 9.45 -0.29
C VAL A 44 -11.49 9.05 0.99
N LEU A 45 -12.07 7.84 1.02
CA LEU A 45 -12.77 7.31 2.18
C LEU A 45 -11.99 6.12 2.74
N TYR A 46 -11.77 6.12 4.04
CA TYR A 46 -11.10 5.05 4.77
C TYR A 46 -11.60 4.99 6.22
N SER A 47 -11.46 3.83 6.87
CA SER A 47 -11.69 3.71 8.32
C SER A 47 -10.42 4.07 9.08
N GLU A 48 -10.51 5.06 9.97
CA GLU A 48 -9.37 5.46 10.81
C GLU A 48 -9.11 4.44 11.93
N GLN A 49 -10.17 3.88 12.54
CA GLN A 49 -10.05 2.95 13.67
C GLN A 49 -9.70 1.52 13.24
N THR A 50 -10.24 1.09 12.09
CA THR A 50 -10.15 -0.29 11.58
C THR A 50 -9.78 -0.31 10.09
N PRO A 51 -8.62 0.22 9.69
CA PRO A 51 -8.24 0.39 8.29
C PRO A 51 -8.09 -0.92 7.50
N LEU A 52 -7.97 -2.07 8.17
CA LEU A 52 -7.85 -3.39 7.53
C LEU A 52 -9.19 -4.12 7.33
N ASN A 53 -10.27 -3.63 7.96
CA ASN A 53 -11.61 -4.26 7.88
C ASN A 53 -12.47 -3.66 6.77
N HIS A 54 -12.10 -2.48 6.27
CA HIS A 54 -12.85 -1.74 5.26
C HIS A 54 -11.93 -1.38 4.09
N ASP A 55 -12.45 -1.53 2.87
CA ASP A 55 -11.72 -1.12 1.67
C ASP A 55 -11.44 0.38 1.66
N LEU A 56 -10.34 0.77 1.02
CA LEU A 56 -10.05 2.17 0.73
C LEU A 56 -10.82 2.57 -0.52
N ILE A 57 -11.59 3.65 -0.47
CA ILE A 57 -12.46 4.04 -1.59
C ILE A 57 -12.01 5.39 -2.16
N LEU A 58 -11.76 5.42 -3.46
CA LEU A 58 -11.69 6.68 -4.21
C LEU A 58 -13.06 6.93 -4.85
N ASN A 59 -13.74 7.97 -4.40
CA ASN A 59 -15.09 8.31 -4.85
C ASN A 59 -15.04 9.53 -5.79
N LEU A 60 -15.28 9.30 -7.08
CA LEU A 60 -15.35 10.31 -8.13
C LEU A 60 -16.79 10.84 -8.18
N THR A 61 -17.09 11.78 -7.27
CA THR A 61 -18.48 12.20 -6.98
C THR A 61 -19.22 12.81 -8.17
N GLN A 62 -18.49 13.46 -9.08
CA GLN A 62 -19.06 14.09 -10.28
C GLN A 62 -19.29 13.10 -11.42
N ASP A 63 -18.62 11.94 -11.40
CA ASP A 63 -18.66 10.95 -12.47
C ASP A 63 -19.50 9.73 -12.10
N GLY A 64 -19.92 9.60 -10.83
CA GLY A 64 -20.75 8.48 -10.37
C GLY A 64 -19.97 7.17 -10.21
N ILE A 65 -18.65 7.26 -9.98
CA ILE A 65 -17.74 6.10 -9.93
C ILE A 65 -17.07 5.99 -8.56
N LYS A 66 -17.00 4.78 -8.02
CA LYS A 66 -16.18 4.43 -6.86
C LYS A 66 -15.18 3.36 -7.24
N LEU A 67 -13.94 3.56 -6.80
CA LEU A 67 -12.86 2.59 -6.93
C LEU A 67 -12.58 2.03 -5.54
N LEU A 68 -12.86 0.74 -5.34
CA LEU A 68 -12.68 0.06 -4.07
C LEU A 68 -11.35 -0.68 -4.08
N PHE A 69 -10.43 -0.30 -3.21
CA PHE A 69 -9.12 -0.90 -3.06
C PHE A 69 -9.10 -1.81 -1.84
N ASP A 70 -8.57 -3.02 -2.02
CA ASP A 70 -8.38 -3.98 -0.94
C ASP A 70 -7.55 -3.38 0.20
N ALA A 71 -8.01 -3.54 1.43
CA ALA A 71 -7.41 -2.94 2.61
C ALA A 71 -5.98 -3.45 2.91
N TRP A 72 -5.69 -4.70 2.53
CA TRP A 72 -4.43 -5.36 2.83
C TRP A 72 -3.36 -5.03 1.79
N ASN A 73 -3.67 -5.25 0.51
CA ASN A 73 -2.71 -5.11 -0.58
C ASN A 73 -2.80 -3.75 -1.30
N GLN A 74 -3.81 -2.93 -0.99
CA GLN A 74 -4.04 -1.61 -1.57
C GLN A 74 -4.11 -1.62 -3.11
N ARG A 75 -4.73 -2.68 -3.64
CA ARG A 75 -4.95 -2.90 -5.07
C ARG A 75 -6.42 -2.77 -5.41
N LEU A 76 -6.72 -2.25 -6.60
CA LEU A 76 -8.09 -2.07 -7.07
C LEU A 76 -8.80 -3.42 -7.14
N LYS A 77 -9.84 -3.58 -6.33
CA LYS A 77 -10.62 -4.83 -6.20
C LYS A 77 -11.92 -4.77 -6.99
N VAL A 78 -12.64 -3.64 -6.89
CA VAL A 78 -13.93 -3.44 -7.55
C VAL A 78 -14.00 -2.02 -8.10
N ILE A 79 -14.59 -1.88 -9.28
CA ILE A 79 -15.00 -0.60 -9.85
C ILE A 79 -16.53 -0.57 -9.81
N GLU A 80 -17.11 0.31 -9.01
CA GLU A 80 -18.55 0.51 -8.90
C GLU A 80 -18.94 1.78 -9.67
N VAL A 81 -19.90 1.67 -10.59
CA VAL A 81 -20.61 2.81 -11.16
C VAL A 81 -21.96 2.89 -10.45
N TYR A 82 -22.09 3.83 -9.53
CA TYR A 82 -23.28 3.97 -8.68
C TYR A 82 -24.30 4.99 -9.22
N ASP A 83 -23.92 5.78 -10.22
CA ASP A 83 -24.78 6.75 -10.88
C ASP A 83 -24.46 6.82 -12.38
N LEU A 84 -25.19 6.02 -13.15
CA LEU A 84 -25.00 5.90 -14.60
C LEU A 84 -25.38 7.18 -15.36
N SER A 85 -26.13 8.10 -14.77
CA SER A 85 -26.53 9.37 -15.41
C SER A 85 -25.36 10.33 -15.62
N LYS A 86 -24.25 10.12 -14.89
CA LYS A 86 -23.07 10.99 -14.86
C LYS A 86 -21.91 10.53 -15.75
N VAL A 87 -22.07 9.42 -16.46
CA VAL A 87 -21.01 8.81 -17.27
C VAL A 87 -21.59 8.22 -18.57
N LYS A 88 -20.84 8.25 -19.67
CA LYS A 88 -21.16 7.47 -20.88
C LYS A 88 -20.34 6.19 -20.84
N LEU A 89 -20.99 5.06 -21.09
CA LEU A 89 -20.36 3.74 -21.06
C LEU A 89 -20.53 3.02 -22.41
N LYS A 90 -19.43 2.42 -22.85
CA LYS A 90 -19.35 1.59 -24.04
C LYS A 90 -18.91 0.18 -23.68
N TYR A 91 -19.33 -0.77 -24.50
CA TYR A 91 -18.83 -2.13 -24.50
C TYR A 91 -18.61 -2.57 -25.95
N CYS A 92 -17.41 -3.08 -26.24
CA CYS A 92 -16.96 -3.39 -27.61
C CYS A 92 -17.12 -2.19 -28.56
N GLY A 93 -16.89 -0.97 -28.06
CA GLY A 93 -17.03 0.29 -28.81
C GLY A 93 -18.47 0.79 -29.01
N VAL A 94 -19.49 0.05 -28.57
CA VAL A 94 -20.90 0.42 -28.70
C VAL A 94 -21.42 0.98 -27.38
N HIS A 95 -22.09 2.15 -27.43
CA HIS A 95 -22.70 2.75 -26.25
C HIS A 95 -23.91 1.95 -25.78
N PHE A 96 -23.90 1.55 -24.51
CA PHE A 96 -25.08 0.98 -23.82
C PHE A 96 -25.66 1.94 -22.77
N ASN A 97 -24.92 3.00 -22.41
CA ASN A 97 -25.37 4.04 -21.49
C ASN A 97 -24.86 5.41 -21.97
N SER A 98 -25.78 6.33 -22.27
CA SER A 98 -25.46 7.71 -22.62
C SER A 98 -26.69 8.61 -22.41
N GLN A 99 -26.57 9.92 -22.66
CA GLN A 99 -27.73 10.83 -22.63
C GLN A 99 -28.83 10.46 -23.64
N ALA A 100 -28.49 9.72 -24.70
CA ALA A 100 -29.44 9.28 -25.73
C ALA A 100 -29.88 7.82 -25.56
N ILE A 101 -29.16 7.02 -24.76
CA ILE A 101 -29.36 5.57 -24.62
C ILE A 101 -29.46 5.26 -23.13
N ALA A 102 -30.65 4.87 -22.69
CA ALA A 102 -30.88 4.46 -21.31
C ALA A 102 -30.36 3.02 -21.09
N PRO A 103 -29.73 2.72 -19.94
CA PRO A 103 -29.24 1.38 -19.62
C PRO A 103 -30.41 0.52 -19.11
N THR A 104 -31.34 0.16 -20.01
CA THR A 104 -32.45 -0.76 -19.70
C THR A 104 -32.00 -2.22 -19.76
N ILE A 105 -32.76 -3.14 -19.17
CA ILE A 105 -32.47 -4.58 -19.24
C ILE A 105 -32.32 -5.07 -20.69
N GLU A 106 -33.15 -4.60 -21.62
CA GLU A 106 -33.07 -4.98 -23.04
C GLU A 106 -31.78 -4.48 -23.68
N GLN A 107 -31.35 -3.26 -23.33
CA GLN A 107 -30.09 -2.70 -23.82
C GLN A 107 -28.89 -3.49 -23.26
N ILE A 108 -28.96 -3.95 -22.01
CA ILE A 108 -27.95 -4.81 -21.40
C ILE A 108 -27.91 -6.17 -22.09
N ASP A 109 -29.05 -6.82 -22.31
CA ASP A 109 -29.14 -8.11 -23.00
C ASP A 109 -28.63 -8.02 -24.45
N GLN A 110 -28.96 -6.93 -25.15
CA GLN A 110 -28.45 -6.67 -26.51
C GLN A 110 -26.93 -6.48 -26.53
N SER A 111 -26.35 -5.85 -25.49
CA SER A 111 -24.93 -5.49 -25.46
C SER A 111 -24.05 -6.63 -24.94
N PHE A 112 -24.50 -7.36 -23.91
CA PHE A 112 -23.72 -8.37 -23.19
C PHE A 112 -24.17 -9.82 -23.46
N GLY A 113 -25.32 -10.01 -24.11
CA GLY A 113 -25.89 -11.31 -24.41
C GLY A 113 -26.61 -11.95 -23.22
N ALA A 114 -27.04 -13.19 -23.41
CA ALA A 114 -27.77 -13.95 -22.38
C ALA A 114 -26.86 -14.34 -21.20
N THR A 115 -27.43 -14.33 -19.99
CA THR A 115 -26.75 -14.80 -18.77
C THR A 115 -27.70 -15.61 -17.89
N HIS A 116 -27.21 -16.09 -16.75
CA HIS A 116 -28.02 -16.80 -15.76
C HIS A 116 -29.12 -15.90 -15.17
N PRO A 117 -30.24 -16.48 -14.69
CA PRO A 117 -31.31 -15.71 -14.05
C PRO A 117 -30.75 -14.83 -12.94
N GLY A 118 -31.20 -13.59 -12.87
CA GLY A 118 -30.73 -12.69 -11.83
C GLY A 118 -31.24 -13.10 -10.45
N VAL A 119 -30.52 -12.63 -9.43
CA VAL A 119 -30.76 -13.00 -8.03
C VAL A 119 -31.30 -11.78 -7.30
N TYR A 120 -32.46 -11.94 -6.66
CA TYR A 120 -33.03 -10.88 -5.84
C TYR A 120 -32.37 -10.82 -4.47
N ASN A 121 -31.89 -9.64 -4.09
CA ASN A 121 -31.34 -9.37 -2.78
C ASN A 121 -32.36 -8.56 -1.96
N ALA A 122 -33.03 -9.24 -1.02
CA ALA A 122 -34.03 -8.62 -0.16
C ALA A 122 -33.46 -7.57 0.81
N ALA A 123 -32.17 -7.63 1.15
CA ALA A 123 -31.56 -6.66 2.06
C ALA A 123 -31.35 -5.30 1.36
N GLU A 124 -30.99 -5.33 0.08
CA GLU A 124 -30.76 -4.11 -0.71
C GLU A 124 -32.00 -3.65 -1.50
N GLN A 125 -33.03 -4.51 -1.59
CA GLN A 125 -34.18 -4.34 -2.49
C GLN A 125 -33.72 -4.14 -3.94
N LEU A 126 -32.66 -4.85 -4.33
CA LEU A 126 -32.05 -4.79 -5.66
C LEU A 126 -32.05 -6.18 -6.30
N PHE A 127 -32.28 -6.19 -7.61
CA PHE A 127 -32.14 -7.39 -8.42
C PHE A 127 -30.79 -7.40 -9.11
N HIS A 128 -29.99 -8.44 -8.90
CA HIS A 128 -28.63 -8.54 -9.42
C HIS A 128 -28.60 -9.46 -10.65
N LEU A 129 -28.25 -8.89 -11.80
CA LEU A 129 -27.93 -9.64 -13.01
C LEU A 129 -26.41 -9.80 -13.10
N ASN A 130 -25.93 -11.04 -13.02
CA ASN A 130 -24.50 -11.33 -12.96
C ASN A 130 -24.00 -11.86 -14.29
N PHE A 131 -22.89 -11.30 -14.75
CA PHE A 131 -22.04 -11.79 -15.81
C PHE A 131 -20.69 -12.16 -15.21
N ARG A 132 -19.84 -12.83 -15.99
CA ARG A 132 -18.45 -13.05 -15.57
C ARG A 132 -17.71 -11.71 -15.49
N GLY A 133 -17.30 -11.32 -14.28
CA GLY A 133 -16.56 -10.08 -14.01
C GLY A 133 -17.35 -8.78 -14.11
N LEU A 134 -18.68 -8.86 -14.18
CA LEU A 134 -19.56 -7.72 -14.33
C LEU A 134 -20.91 -8.02 -13.68
N SER A 135 -21.47 -7.09 -12.91
CA SER A 135 -22.85 -7.23 -12.42
C SER A 135 -23.63 -5.93 -12.56
N PHE A 136 -24.93 -6.07 -12.81
CA PHE A 136 -25.88 -4.96 -12.90
C PHE A 136 -26.95 -5.10 -11.83
N CYS A 137 -27.22 -4.03 -11.10
CA CYS A 137 -28.24 -3.98 -10.07
C CYS A 137 -29.40 -3.10 -10.55
N PHE A 138 -30.61 -3.65 -10.53
CA PHE A 138 -31.85 -2.97 -10.92
C PHE A 138 -32.69 -2.64 -9.68
N GLN A 139 -33.32 -1.47 -9.67
CA GLN A 139 -34.20 -1.03 -8.58
C GLN A 139 -35.66 -1.34 -8.89
N LEU A 140 -36.39 -1.79 -7.86
CA LEU A 140 -37.77 -2.26 -7.98
C LEU A 140 -38.76 -1.27 -7.32
N ASP A 141 -38.87 -0.05 -7.83
CA ASP A 141 -39.62 1.02 -7.15
C ASP A 141 -41.17 0.92 -7.23
N ALA A 142 -41.75 -0.20 -7.69
CA ALA A 142 -43.21 -0.28 -7.84
C ALA A 142 -43.81 -1.69 -7.86
N TRP A 143 -43.15 -2.72 -7.31
CA TRP A 143 -43.60 -4.11 -7.54
C TRP A 143 -44.26 -4.71 -6.30
N SER A 144 -45.53 -5.12 -6.45
CA SER A 144 -46.39 -5.71 -5.41
C SER A 144 -45.97 -7.13 -5.01
N GLU A 145 -45.21 -7.82 -5.86
CA GLU A 145 -44.66 -9.15 -5.60
C GLU A 145 -43.21 -9.23 -6.10
N ALA A 146 -42.33 -9.87 -5.32
CA ALA A 146 -40.94 -10.11 -5.73
C ALA A 146 -40.93 -11.11 -6.91
N PRO A 147 -40.49 -10.71 -8.12
CA PRO A 147 -40.44 -11.62 -9.24
C PRO A 147 -39.44 -12.75 -8.94
N LYS A 148 -39.88 -13.99 -9.12
CA LYS A 148 -39.09 -15.16 -8.71
C LYS A 148 -37.86 -15.39 -9.59
N TYR A 149 -37.86 -14.95 -10.86
CA TYR A 149 -36.78 -15.29 -11.80
C TYR A 149 -36.46 -14.23 -12.88
N GLU A 150 -37.36 -13.28 -13.18
CA GLU A 150 -37.20 -12.38 -14.34
C GLU A 150 -37.25 -10.91 -13.96
N ILE A 151 -36.44 -10.10 -14.65
CA ILE A 151 -36.46 -8.65 -14.56
C ILE A 151 -37.49 -8.13 -15.59
N PRO A 152 -38.56 -7.46 -15.14
CA PRO A 152 -39.48 -6.73 -15.99
C PRO A 152 -38.83 -5.85 -17.04
N HIS A 153 -39.46 -5.84 -18.21
CA HIS A 153 -39.07 -5.02 -19.33
C HIS A 153 -39.06 -3.52 -18.96
N GLY A 154 -38.07 -2.80 -19.46
CA GLY A 154 -37.86 -1.37 -19.19
C GLY A 154 -37.21 -1.05 -17.83
N ALA A 155 -36.88 -2.03 -17.00
CA ALA A 155 -36.12 -1.81 -15.79
C ALA A 155 -34.74 -1.20 -16.11
N THR A 156 -34.34 -0.17 -15.36
CA THR A 156 -33.07 0.54 -15.59
C THR A 156 -32.03 0.17 -14.54
N VAL A 157 -30.77 0.13 -14.97
CA VAL A 157 -29.64 -0.16 -14.11
C VAL A 157 -29.44 0.99 -13.11
N LYS A 158 -29.49 0.67 -11.81
CA LYS A 158 -29.14 1.59 -10.72
C LYS A 158 -27.64 1.59 -10.46
N ARG A 159 -27.02 0.41 -10.44
CA ARG A 159 -25.59 0.25 -10.17
C ARG A 159 -24.96 -0.80 -11.05
N MET A 160 -23.68 -0.66 -11.31
CA MET A 160 -22.87 -1.60 -12.06
C MET A 160 -21.55 -1.85 -11.32
N HIS A 161 -21.07 -3.09 -11.31
CA HIS A 161 -19.79 -3.44 -10.70
C HIS A 161 -18.92 -4.18 -11.70
N ILE A 162 -17.64 -3.83 -11.77
CA ILE A 162 -16.60 -4.57 -12.52
C ILE A 162 -15.64 -5.16 -11.49
N TYR A 163 -15.43 -6.47 -11.57
CA TYR A 163 -14.61 -7.23 -10.63
C TYR A 163 -14.02 -8.47 -11.33
N THR A 164 -13.14 -9.22 -10.65
CA THR A 164 -12.62 -10.49 -11.18
C THR A 164 -13.37 -11.69 -10.62
N GLY A 165 -13.68 -12.68 -11.46
CA GLY A 165 -14.36 -13.90 -11.04
C GLY A 165 -15.88 -13.82 -11.17
N ASN A 166 -16.58 -14.70 -10.44
CA ASN A 166 -18.01 -14.97 -10.68
C ASN A 166 -18.95 -14.23 -9.72
N SER A 167 -18.49 -13.83 -8.54
CA SER A 167 -19.32 -13.24 -7.49
C SER A 167 -18.66 -11.99 -6.89
N LEU A 168 -19.47 -10.95 -6.68
CA LEU A 168 -19.04 -9.73 -6.00
C LEU A 168 -18.68 -9.98 -4.52
N GLN A 169 -19.31 -10.95 -3.86
CA GLN A 169 -19.08 -11.23 -2.44
C GLN A 169 -17.73 -11.91 -2.19
N ASP A 170 -17.32 -12.78 -3.11
CA ASP A 170 -16.09 -13.57 -3.00
C ASP A 170 -14.91 -12.94 -3.73
N THR A 171 -15.11 -11.78 -4.35
CA THR A 171 -14.06 -11.11 -5.13
C THR A 171 -12.90 -10.67 -4.24
N LYS A 172 -11.69 -10.90 -4.73
CA LYS A 172 -10.43 -10.47 -4.11
C LYS A 172 -9.67 -9.61 -5.09
N ALA A 173 -8.82 -8.72 -4.59
CA ALA A 173 -7.99 -7.91 -5.48
C ALA A 173 -7.09 -8.85 -6.31
N PRO A 174 -7.10 -8.73 -7.65
CA PRO A 174 -6.27 -9.57 -8.48
C PRO A 174 -4.79 -9.19 -8.35
N VAL A 175 -3.93 -10.04 -8.91
CA VAL A 175 -2.50 -9.73 -9.03
C VAL A 175 -2.30 -8.45 -9.84
N MET A 176 -1.23 -7.70 -9.52
CA MET A 176 -0.93 -6.47 -10.22
C MET A 176 -0.68 -6.76 -11.71
N PRO A 177 -1.43 -6.13 -12.64
CA PRO A 177 -1.27 -6.33 -14.07
C PRO A 177 0.15 -5.98 -14.54
N LEU A 178 0.62 -6.65 -15.60
CA LEU A 178 1.94 -6.40 -16.20
C LEU A 178 2.14 -4.93 -16.60
N ALA A 179 1.09 -4.31 -17.16
CA ALA A 179 1.11 -2.90 -17.56
C ALA A 179 1.35 -1.95 -16.37
N CYS A 180 1.01 -2.35 -15.15
CA CYS A 180 1.22 -1.54 -13.95
C CYS A 180 2.67 -1.57 -13.46
N TYR A 181 3.56 -2.43 -13.95
CA TYR A 181 4.96 -2.40 -13.50
C TYR A 181 5.68 -1.14 -13.99
N LEU A 182 5.39 -0.66 -15.21
CA LEU A 182 5.98 0.56 -15.80
C LEU A 182 7.52 0.63 -15.67
N GLY A 183 8.20 -0.52 -15.78
CA GLY A 183 9.65 -0.64 -15.62
C GLY A 183 10.14 -0.64 -14.17
N ASN A 184 9.24 -0.50 -13.19
CA ASN A 184 9.58 -0.53 -11.77
C ASN A 184 9.68 -1.96 -11.22
N VAL A 185 10.34 -2.04 -10.08
CA VAL A 185 10.43 -3.25 -9.24
C VAL A 185 9.59 -3.03 -7.98
N TYR A 186 8.80 -4.01 -7.60
CA TYR A 186 7.95 -3.98 -6.41
C TYR A 186 8.40 -5.04 -5.41
N ALA A 187 8.22 -4.79 -4.11
CA ALA A 187 8.43 -5.80 -3.09
C ALA A 187 7.16 -6.61 -2.89
N GLU A 188 7.24 -7.94 -2.99
CA GLU A 188 6.17 -8.85 -2.57
C GLU A 188 6.21 -9.02 -1.05
N CYS A 189 7.39 -9.26 -0.48
CA CYS A 189 7.61 -9.32 0.96
C CYS A 189 9.06 -8.95 1.32
N VAL A 190 9.27 -8.51 2.56
CA VAL A 190 10.59 -8.15 3.12
C VAL A 190 10.81 -8.87 4.44
N ASP A 191 11.68 -9.87 4.45
CA ASP A 191 12.06 -10.55 5.68
C ASP A 191 13.24 -9.81 6.34
N VAL A 192 13.09 -9.46 7.61
CA VAL A 192 14.18 -8.89 8.39
C VAL A 192 15.06 -10.02 8.90
N LEU A 193 16.28 -10.09 8.36
CA LEU A 193 17.30 -11.03 8.79
C LEU A 193 17.88 -10.54 10.11
N ARG A 194 17.92 -11.40 11.13
CA ARG A 194 18.43 -11.06 12.46
C ARG A 194 19.10 -12.25 13.14
N ASP A 195 19.93 -11.95 14.13
CA ASP A 195 20.50 -12.90 15.07
C ASP A 195 20.14 -12.52 16.52
N ARG A 196 20.84 -13.13 17.50
CA ARG A 196 20.69 -12.83 18.93
C ARG A 196 21.15 -11.41 19.30
N ALA A 197 22.04 -10.81 18.51
CA ALA A 197 22.58 -9.47 18.76
C ALA A 197 21.71 -8.37 18.13
N GLY A 198 20.92 -8.68 17.09
CA GLY A 198 19.91 -7.79 16.52
C GLY A 198 19.73 -7.97 15.01
N PRO A 199 19.11 -6.98 14.34
CA PRO A 199 18.97 -6.99 12.89
C PRO A 199 20.33 -6.99 12.18
N LEU A 200 20.43 -7.81 11.13
CA LEU A 200 21.61 -7.97 10.26
C LEU A 200 21.39 -7.34 8.87
N GLY A 201 20.16 -7.43 8.35
CA GLY A 201 19.85 -7.01 7.00
C GLY A 201 18.41 -7.32 6.61
N LEU A 202 18.13 -7.18 5.32
CA LEU A 202 16.84 -7.44 4.70
C LEU A 202 17.00 -8.47 3.58
N ARG A 203 16.05 -9.41 3.51
CA ARG A 203 15.83 -10.26 2.34
C ARG A 203 14.55 -9.81 1.65
N LEU A 204 14.65 -9.36 0.42
CA LEU A 204 13.56 -8.84 -0.38
C LEU A 204 13.19 -9.83 -1.47
N ARG A 205 11.90 -10.18 -1.54
CA ARG A 205 11.32 -10.90 -2.68
C ARG A 205 10.73 -9.86 -3.62
N LEU A 206 11.39 -9.65 -4.75
CA LEU A 206 11.13 -8.59 -5.70
C LEU A 206 10.35 -9.10 -6.91
N LEU A 207 9.39 -8.31 -7.37
CA LEU A 207 8.58 -8.53 -8.56
C LEU A 207 8.95 -7.51 -9.63
N THR A 208 9.20 -7.98 -10.84
CA THR A 208 9.46 -7.11 -12.00
C THR A 208 8.83 -7.67 -13.26
N ALA A 209 8.38 -6.80 -14.16
CA ALA A 209 8.01 -7.20 -15.51
C ALA A 209 9.29 -7.41 -16.32
N GLY A 210 9.66 -8.67 -16.56
CA GLY A 210 10.86 -8.97 -17.33
C GLY A 210 10.64 -8.73 -18.82
N CYS A 211 11.53 -7.96 -19.45
CA CYS A 211 11.76 -8.11 -20.89
C CYS A 211 12.81 -9.21 -21.07
N GLY A 212 12.43 -10.35 -21.64
CA GLY A 212 13.43 -11.29 -22.16
C GLY A 212 14.24 -10.58 -23.26
N PRO A 213 15.52 -10.91 -23.47
CA PRO A 213 16.24 -10.41 -24.63
C PRO A 213 15.56 -10.97 -25.89
N GLY A 214 14.76 -10.15 -26.59
CA GLY A 214 14.29 -10.49 -27.94
C GLY A 214 12.90 -10.04 -28.34
N VAL A 215 11.87 -10.05 -27.49
CA VAL A 215 10.50 -9.68 -27.94
C VAL A 215 9.67 -9.17 -26.76
N MET A 216 9.00 -8.02 -26.91
CA MET A 216 8.02 -7.50 -25.94
C MET A 216 6.78 -8.40 -25.74
N ALA A 217 6.65 -9.47 -26.54
CA ALA A 217 5.47 -10.33 -26.59
C ALA A 217 5.41 -11.42 -25.50
N ASP A 218 6.50 -11.70 -24.77
CA ASP A 218 6.50 -12.69 -23.66
C ASP A 218 6.87 -12.05 -22.32
N ALA A 219 6.38 -10.83 -22.08
CA ALA A 219 6.52 -10.15 -20.80
C ALA A 219 5.80 -10.96 -19.71
N LYS A 220 6.57 -11.55 -18.81
CA LYS A 220 6.07 -12.28 -17.63
C LYS A 220 6.60 -11.62 -16.36
N VAL A 221 5.82 -11.71 -15.29
CA VAL A 221 6.28 -11.30 -13.96
C VAL A 221 7.40 -12.25 -13.55
N ARG A 222 8.56 -11.69 -13.22
CA ARG A 222 9.69 -12.42 -12.66
C ARG A 222 9.82 -12.12 -11.19
N VAL A 223 10.16 -13.16 -10.44
CA VAL A 223 10.44 -13.08 -9.00
C VAL A 223 11.94 -13.20 -8.80
N LEU A 224 12.52 -12.27 -8.04
CA LEU A 224 13.94 -12.23 -7.70
C LEU A 224 14.09 -12.15 -6.19
N GLU A 225 15.00 -12.90 -5.61
CA GLU A 225 15.34 -12.77 -4.20
C GLU A 225 16.69 -12.04 -4.06
N ARG A 226 16.72 -11.00 -3.23
CA ARG A 226 17.90 -10.15 -3.02
C ARG A 226 18.08 -9.83 -1.56
N ASN A 227 19.33 -9.88 -1.11
CA ASN A 227 19.71 -9.57 0.26
C ASN A 227 20.53 -8.29 0.29
N ILE A 228 20.29 -7.47 1.31
CA ILE A 228 21.09 -6.29 1.63
C ILE A 228 21.35 -6.27 3.13
N PHE A 229 22.53 -5.85 3.53
CA PHE A 229 23.00 -5.91 4.90
C PHE A 229 23.47 -4.54 5.41
N PHE A 230 23.53 -4.41 6.73
CA PHE A 230 24.25 -3.27 7.32
C PHE A 230 25.73 -3.34 6.94
N GLY A 231 26.28 -2.20 6.53
CA GLY A 231 27.67 -2.13 6.06
C GLY A 231 27.83 -2.31 4.55
N ASP A 232 26.79 -2.68 3.79
CA ASP A 232 26.86 -2.73 2.33
C ASP A 232 27.15 -1.34 1.75
N SER A 233 27.89 -1.29 0.64
CA SER A 233 28.15 -0.04 -0.08
C SER A 233 26.95 0.39 -0.91
N CYS A 234 26.95 1.64 -1.40
CA CYS A 234 25.96 2.08 -2.37
C CYS A 234 25.95 1.22 -3.64
N GLN A 235 27.11 0.78 -4.11
CA GLN A 235 27.23 -0.06 -5.30
C GLN A 235 26.58 -1.41 -5.08
N ASP A 236 26.76 -2.01 -3.90
CA ASP A 236 26.13 -3.29 -3.55
C ASP A 236 24.60 -3.15 -3.55
N VAL A 237 24.09 -2.12 -2.89
CA VAL A 237 22.64 -1.83 -2.84
C VAL A 237 22.06 -1.55 -4.23
N LEU A 238 22.73 -0.74 -5.06
CA LEU A 238 22.31 -0.45 -6.43
C LEU A 238 22.34 -1.70 -7.32
N SER A 239 23.33 -2.58 -7.13
CA SER A 239 23.42 -3.83 -7.89
C SER A 239 22.31 -4.81 -7.49
N ALA A 240 21.91 -4.82 -6.21
CA ALA A 240 20.87 -5.68 -5.69
C ALA A 240 19.45 -5.20 -6.02
N LEU A 241 19.16 -3.90 -5.84
CA LEU A 241 17.80 -3.34 -5.92
C LEU A 241 17.53 -2.45 -7.14
N GLY A 242 18.58 -2.04 -7.86
CA GLY A 242 18.49 -1.02 -8.89
C GLY A 242 18.49 0.40 -8.32
N SER A 243 18.19 1.39 -9.18
CA SER A 243 18.20 2.81 -8.83
C SER A 243 17.08 3.17 -7.84
N PRO A 244 17.36 4.01 -6.83
CA PRO A 244 16.31 4.55 -5.97
C PRO A 244 15.43 5.54 -6.74
N HIS A 245 14.22 5.76 -6.24
CA HIS A 245 13.29 6.74 -6.83
C HIS A 245 13.70 8.17 -6.47
N LYS A 246 14.28 8.34 -5.28
CA LYS A 246 14.76 9.63 -4.79
C LYS A 246 15.98 9.43 -3.90
N VAL A 247 16.91 10.38 -3.98
CA VAL A 247 18.00 10.51 -3.02
C VAL A 247 17.73 11.75 -2.17
N PHE A 248 17.78 11.60 -0.85
CA PHE A 248 17.54 12.69 0.10
C PHE A 248 18.73 12.87 1.03
N TYR A 249 19.35 14.04 1.01
CA TYR A 249 20.45 14.39 1.90
C TYR A 249 19.90 15.02 3.18
N LYS A 250 20.29 14.48 4.33
CA LYS A 250 19.91 15.07 5.62
C LYS A 250 20.53 16.47 5.70
N SER A 251 19.76 17.49 6.02
CA SER A 251 20.31 18.86 6.17
C SER A 251 20.82 19.10 7.58
N GLU A 252 20.07 18.60 8.57
CA GLU A 252 20.35 18.79 10.00
C GLU A 252 19.97 17.54 10.79
N ASP A 253 20.72 17.26 11.86
CA ASP A 253 20.38 16.21 12.80
C ASP A 253 19.87 16.79 14.12
N LYS A 254 18.59 17.18 14.11
CA LYS A 254 17.90 17.76 15.27
C LYS A 254 17.91 16.84 16.49
N MET A 255 18.10 15.54 16.29
CA MET A 255 18.17 14.55 17.38
C MET A 255 19.54 14.46 18.05
N LYS A 256 20.59 15.15 17.55
CA LYS A 256 21.93 15.15 18.17
C LYS A 256 21.93 15.64 19.61
N ILE A 257 20.99 16.50 19.99
CA ILE A 257 20.86 17.04 21.36
C ILE A 257 20.62 15.96 22.42
N HIS A 258 20.07 14.81 22.02
CA HIS A 258 19.81 13.68 22.91
C HIS A 258 21.00 12.73 23.05
N SER A 259 22.10 12.99 22.33
CA SER A 259 23.33 12.21 22.52
C SER A 259 23.98 12.56 23.88
N PRO A 260 24.65 11.60 24.56
CA PRO A 260 25.27 11.83 25.87
C PRO A 260 26.44 12.83 25.85
N SER A 261 26.85 13.34 24.68
CA SER A 261 27.93 14.33 24.55
C SER A 261 27.78 15.16 23.26
N PRO A 262 26.76 16.02 23.17
CA PRO A 262 26.43 16.73 21.93
C PRO A 262 27.52 17.73 21.52
N HIS A 263 28.29 18.25 22.49
CA HIS A 263 29.33 19.27 22.26
C HIS A 263 30.71 18.68 21.94
N LYS A 264 30.92 17.37 22.19
CA LYS A 264 32.19 16.68 21.89
C LYS A 264 32.22 16.07 20.50
N GLN A 265 31.08 16.03 19.80
CA GLN A 265 31.01 15.53 18.43
C GLN A 265 31.33 16.65 17.45
N VAL A 266 32.44 16.51 16.73
CA VAL A 266 32.80 17.41 15.62
C VAL A 266 31.63 17.43 14.62
N PRO A 267 31.20 18.60 14.12
CA PRO A 267 30.22 18.65 13.05
C PRO A 267 30.74 17.82 11.86
N SER A 268 29.98 16.79 11.46
CA SER A 268 30.30 16.03 10.25
C SER A 268 30.35 16.99 9.06
N LYS A 269 31.44 16.96 8.28
CA LYS A 269 31.59 17.80 7.08
C LYS A 269 30.57 17.46 5.99
N CYS A 270 30.07 16.22 5.99
CA CYS A 270 29.08 15.70 5.08
C CYS A 270 27.89 15.15 5.87
N ASN A 271 26.71 15.20 5.26
CA ASN A 271 25.48 14.70 5.86
C ASN A 271 25.09 13.34 5.29
N ASP A 272 24.58 12.47 6.18
CA ASP A 272 24.04 11.17 5.80
C ASP A 272 22.91 11.35 4.76
N TYR A 273 22.73 10.37 3.88
CA TYR A 273 21.74 10.45 2.80
C TYR A 273 20.95 9.16 2.66
N PHE A 274 19.71 9.31 2.21
CA PHE A 274 18.77 8.22 1.99
C PHE A 274 18.66 7.89 0.52
N PHE A 275 18.61 6.59 0.23
CA PHE A 275 17.99 6.07 -0.97
C PHE A 275 16.54 5.68 -0.63
N ASN A 276 15.58 6.33 -1.29
CA ASN A 276 14.16 6.07 -1.10
C ASN A 276 13.66 5.15 -2.22
N TYR A 277 13.21 3.95 -1.85
CA TYR A 277 12.61 2.97 -2.76
C TYR A 277 11.10 2.93 -2.55
N PHE A 278 10.38 3.90 -3.13
CA PHE A 278 8.94 4.05 -2.94
C PHE A 278 8.14 2.79 -3.26
N THR A 279 8.44 2.10 -4.36
CA THR A 279 7.74 0.87 -4.77
C THR A 279 8.08 -0.36 -3.93
N LEU A 280 9.17 -0.32 -3.15
CA LEU A 280 9.55 -1.37 -2.21
C LEU A 280 9.02 -1.08 -0.80
N GLY A 281 8.63 0.17 -0.53
CA GLY A 281 8.28 0.63 0.82
C GLY A 281 9.47 0.72 1.77
N VAL A 282 10.69 0.88 1.25
CA VAL A 282 11.94 0.84 2.02
C VAL A 282 12.76 2.10 1.79
N ASP A 283 13.28 2.68 2.88
CA ASP A 283 14.37 3.65 2.83
C ASP A 283 15.66 3.07 3.39
N ILE A 284 16.78 3.42 2.76
CA ILE A 284 18.12 2.97 3.15
C ILE A 284 18.97 4.20 3.43
N LEU A 285 19.42 4.36 4.67
CA LEU A 285 20.31 5.44 5.08
C LEU A 285 21.77 5.01 4.94
N PHE A 286 22.55 5.82 4.25
CA PHE A 286 23.99 5.67 4.12
C PHE A 286 24.71 6.69 5.00
N ASP A 287 25.79 6.23 5.61
CA ASP A 287 26.72 7.09 6.33
C ASP A 287 27.50 7.98 5.35
N ALA A 288 27.54 9.29 5.61
CA ALA A 288 28.13 10.25 4.67
C ALA A 288 29.64 10.10 4.47
N THR A 289 30.33 9.50 5.44
CA THR A 289 31.79 9.38 5.44
C THR A 289 32.22 8.06 4.81
N THR A 290 31.53 6.98 5.17
CA THR A 290 31.89 5.62 4.73
C THR A 290 31.09 5.15 3.52
N HIS A 291 29.97 5.82 3.18
CA HIS A 291 29.03 5.41 2.13
C HIS A 291 28.47 4.00 2.33
N LEU A 292 28.41 3.55 3.59
CA LEU A 292 27.90 2.23 3.95
C LEU A 292 26.51 2.33 4.59
N VAL A 293 25.69 1.30 4.40
CA VAL A 293 24.35 1.21 4.98
C VAL A 293 24.41 1.25 6.51
N LYS A 294 23.65 2.17 7.08
CA LYS A 294 23.58 2.46 8.53
C LYS A 294 22.23 2.10 9.14
N LYS A 295 21.15 2.25 8.38
CA LYS A 295 19.78 2.11 8.84
C LYS A 295 18.84 1.74 7.70
N PHE A 296 17.84 0.92 8.00
CA PHE A 296 16.69 0.66 7.14
C PHE A 296 15.42 1.25 7.75
N VAL A 297 14.49 1.73 6.93
CA VAL A 297 13.14 2.13 7.35
C VAL A 297 12.12 1.41 6.48
N LEU A 298 11.21 0.69 7.11
CA LEU A 298 10.15 -0.08 6.44
C LEU A 298 8.81 0.64 6.66
N HIS A 299 8.10 0.98 5.58
CA HIS A 299 6.86 1.76 5.62
C HIS A 299 5.64 0.88 5.35
N THR A 300 4.61 0.95 6.20
CA THR A 300 3.39 0.13 6.06
C THR A 300 2.29 0.79 5.23
N ASN A 301 2.42 2.09 4.95
CA ASN A 301 1.49 2.87 4.12
C ASN A 301 0.02 2.83 4.60
N TYR A 302 -0.25 2.92 5.90
CA TYR A 302 -1.63 3.10 6.40
C TYR A 302 -2.19 4.50 6.04
N PRO A 303 -3.49 4.62 5.69
CA PRO A 303 -4.15 5.91 5.58
C PRO A 303 -4.16 6.62 6.95
N GLY A 304 -4.16 7.95 6.95
CA GLY A 304 -4.02 8.73 8.18
C GLY A 304 -2.58 8.85 8.68
N HIS A 305 -1.58 8.38 7.92
CA HIS A 305 -0.18 8.70 8.18
C HIS A 305 0.30 9.80 7.24
N TYR A 306 1.24 10.63 7.71
CA TYR A 306 1.80 11.73 6.92
C TYR A 306 2.44 11.28 5.59
N ASN A 307 3.06 10.10 5.56
CA ASN A 307 3.68 9.56 4.35
C ASN A 307 2.73 8.70 3.49
N PHE A 308 1.44 8.68 3.81
CA PHE A 308 0.47 7.88 3.08
C PHE A 308 0.52 8.20 1.58
N ASN A 309 0.48 7.15 0.76
CA ASN A 309 0.56 7.20 -0.70
C ASN A 309 1.91 7.67 -1.29
N ILE A 310 2.93 7.94 -0.47
CA ILE A 310 4.30 8.14 -0.95
C ILE A 310 4.97 6.78 -1.21
N TYR A 311 4.69 5.80 -0.36
CA TYR A 311 5.30 4.48 -0.40
C TYR A 311 4.28 3.42 -0.79
N HIS A 312 4.73 2.37 -1.48
CA HIS A 312 4.04 1.10 -1.51
C HIS A 312 4.13 0.47 -0.11
N ARG A 313 3.10 -0.29 0.28
CA ARG A 313 3.11 -1.02 1.55
C ARG A 313 4.24 -2.05 1.54
N CYS A 314 5.17 -1.93 2.47
CA CYS A 314 6.19 -2.94 2.73
C CYS A 314 5.56 -4.05 3.58
N ASP A 315 5.29 -5.21 2.98
CA ASP A 315 4.85 -6.39 3.72
C ASP A 315 6.06 -7.07 4.39
N PHE A 316 6.48 -6.51 5.52
CA PHE A 316 7.63 -7.00 6.25
C PHE A 316 7.27 -8.13 7.23
N ARG A 317 8.28 -8.97 7.52
CA ARG A 317 8.24 -9.99 8.59
C ARG A 317 9.49 -9.86 9.46
N ILE A 318 9.27 -9.70 10.75
CA ILE A 318 10.35 -9.57 11.74
C ILE A 318 10.19 -10.69 12.76
N PRO A 319 11.07 -11.71 12.75
CA PRO A 319 11.07 -12.69 13.83
C PRO A 319 11.48 -11.98 15.13
N LEU A 320 10.84 -12.30 16.24
CA LEU A 320 11.08 -11.73 17.56
C LEU A 320 11.47 -12.84 18.52
N VAL A 321 12.50 -12.58 19.32
CA VAL A 321 12.92 -13.48 20.41
C VAL A 321 12.32 -12.95 21.70
N ILE A 322 11.37 -13.69 22.27
CA ILE A 322 10.71 -13.37 23.53
C ILE A 322 11.35 -14.21 24.63
N LYS A 323 11.83 -13.56 25.71
CA LYS A 323 12.26 -14.26 26.93
C LYS A 323 11.08 -14.24 27.91
N LYS A 324 10.37 -15.35 28.09
CA LYS A 324 9.41 -15.49 29.21
C LYS A 324 10.19 -15.70 30.51
N GLU A 325 9.83 -14.98 31.57
CA GLU A 325 10.48 -15.08 32.89
C GLU A 325 10.03 -16.30 33.73
N HIS A 326 9.26 -17.25 33.18
CA HIS A 326 8.84 -18.44 33.90
C HIS A 326 9.76 -19.65 33.66
N ALA A 327 10.02 -20.38 34.75
CA ALA A 327 11.07 -21.40 34.97
C ALA A 327 11.08 -22.64 34.04
N ASN A 328 10.30 -22.67 32.96
CA ASN A 328 10.41 -23.65 31.88
C ASN A 328 10.64 -22.90 30.57
N SER A 329 11.91 -22.69 30.25
CA SER A 329 12.40 -21.93 29.09
C SER A 329 12.06 -22.61 27.75
N GLN A 330 10.84 -22.38 27.26
CA GLN A 330 10.52 -22.50 25.84
C GLN A 330 10.60 -21.10 25.22
N THR A 331 11.54 -20.92 24.29
CA THR A 331 11.62 -19.71 23.46
C THR A 331 10.46 -19.80 22.47
N GLU A 332 9.51 -18.88 22.55
CA GLU A 332 8.47 -18.76 21.52
C GLU A 332 8.95 -17.79 20.45
N ASP A 333 9.03 -18.29 19.22
CA ASP A 333 9.31 -17.48 18.04
C ASP A 333 8.02 -16.78 17.61
N CYS A 334 7.92 -15.48 17.86
CA CYS A 334 6.80 -14.66 17.37
C CYS A 334 7.24 -13.90 16.11
N THR A 335 6.44 -13.89 15.05
CA THR A 335 6.74 -13.10 13.83
C THR A 335 5.84 -11.87 13.80
N LEU A 336 6.45 -10.70 13.92
CA LEU A 336 5.80 -9.42 13.71
C LEU A 336 5.63 -9.14 12.22
N THR A 337 4.46 -8.63 11.83
CA THR A 337 4.13 -8.31 10.44
C THR A 337 3.72 -6.86 10.29
N SER A 338 3.59 -6.40 9.04
CA SER A 338 3.04 -5.08 8.69
C SER A 338 1.60 -4.85 9.17
N TYR A 339 0.89 -5.91 9.58
CA TYR A 339 -0.50 -5.91 10.05
C TYR A 339 -0.64 -6.02 11.57
N SER A 340 0.47 -6.23 12.29
CA SER A 340 0.46 -6.33 13.76
C SER A 340 0.11 -4.99 14.41
N LYS A 341 -0.63 -5.03 15.53
CA LYS A 341 -0.93 -3.85 16.35
C LYS A 341 0.10 -3.66 17.45
N TRP A 342 0.31 -2.41 17.86
CA TRP A 342 1.27 -2.06 18.90
C TRP A 342 0.96 -2.71 20.25
N ASP A 343 -0.29 -2.71 20.69
CA ASP A 343 -0.68 -3.29 21.99
C ASP A 343 -0.29 -4.77 22.08
N GLN A 344 -0.54 -5.53 21.01
CA GLN A 344 -0.16 -6.94 20.92
C GLN A 344 1.35 -7.12 21.10
N ILE A 345 2.16 -6.22 20.52
CA ILE A 345 3.61 -6.26 20.60
C ILE A 345 4.09 -5.94 22.01
N GLN A 346 3.44 -4.99 22.69
CA GLN A 346 3.75 -4.65 24.08
C GLN A 346 3.47 -5.81 25.02
N ASP A 347 2.38 -6.56 24.79
CA ASP A 347 2.05 -7.75 25.58
C ASP A 347 3.14 -8.82 25.45
N PHE A 348 3.74 -8.97 24.26
CA PHE A 348 4.78 -9.97 24.01
C PHE A 348 6.18 -9.58 24.48
N LEU A 349 6.54 -8.30 24.39
CA LEU A 349 7.92 -7.84 24.60
C LEU A 349 8.10 -7.02 25.89
N GLY A 350 7.02 -6.82 26.65
CA GLY A 350 6.98 -5.96 27.83
C GLY A 350 6.74 -4.50 27.47
N HIS A 351 6.24 -3.73 28.43
CA HIS A 351 6.06 -2.29 28.26
C HIS A 351 7.43 -1.60 28.10
N PRO A 352 7.58 -0.69 27.12
CA PRO A 352 8.78 0.14 27.00
C PRO A 352 9.06 0.85 28.33
N VAL A 353 10.28 0.72 28.85
CA VAL A 353 10.69 1.36 30.11
C VAL A 353 10.71 2.89 29.97
N GLU A 354 10.94 3.37 28.75
CA GLU A 354 11.00 4.81 28.43
C GLU A 354 9.71 5.30 27.77
N LYS A 355 9.33 6.55 28.08
CA LYS A 355 8.22 7.22 27.42
C LYS A 355 8.52 7.42 25.93
N PRO A 356 7.52 7.28 25.04
CA PRO A 356 7.73 7.42 23.61
C PRO A 356 8.15 8.84 23.21
N VAL A 357 8.93 8.92 22.13
CA VAL A 357 9.20 10.19 21.44
C VAL A 357 8.00 10.54 20.57
N VAL A 358 7.48 11.77 20.69
CA VAL A 358 6.32 12.23 19.92
C VAL A 358 6.76 12.96 18.65
N LEU A 359 6.29 12.51 17.50
CA LEU A 359 6.58 13.12 16.19
C LEU A 359 5.34 13.84 15.64
N HIS A 360 5.41 15.17 15.54
CA HIS A 360 4.31 15.98 15.01
C HIS A 360 4.38 16.22 13.49
N ARG A 361 5.56 16.08 12.89
CA ARG A 361 5.83 16.35 11.46
C ARG A 361 5.27 17.70 10.98
N SER A 362 5.44 18.75 11.80
CA SER A 362 5.09 20.12 11.46
C SER A 362 6.15 20.71 10.52
N SER A 363 5.78 20.99 9.27
CA SER A 363 6.66 21.65 8.30
C SER A 363 6.67 23.17 8.53
N SER A 364 7.81 23.83 8.37
CA SER A 364 7.96 25.30 8.53
C SER A 364 7.42 26.13 7.36
N ALA A 365 6.82 25.50 6.35
CA ALA A 365 6.16 26.19 5.23
C ALA A 365 4.92 25.40 4.79
N ASN A 366 3.73 25.93 5.13
CA ASN A 366 2.41 25.64 4.55
C ASN A 366 1.95 24.17 4.37
N ASN A 367 2.58 23.20 5.04
CA ASN A 367 2.21 21.78 4.96
C ASN A 367 2.02 21.22 6.38
N THR A 368 0.94 21.70 7.03
CA THR A 368 0.51 21.23 8.35
C THR A 368 0.04 19.79 8.24
N ASN A 369 0.68 18.88 8.98
CA ASN A 369 0.26 17.49 9.08
C ASN A 369 -1.19 17.41 9.62
N PRO A 370 -2.17 16.97 8.80
CA PRO A 370 -3.57 16.98 9.19
C PRO A 370 -3.95 15.79 10.07
N PHE A 371 -3.08 14.79 10.21
CA PHE A 371 -3.39 13.52 10.88
C PHE A 371 -2.91 13.44 12.34
N GLY A 372 -2.35 14.53 12.88
CA GLY A 372 -1.81 14.56 14.23
C GLY A 372 -0.47 13.83 14.39
N SER A 373 -0.02 13.68 15.62
CA SER A 373 1.29 13.12 15.94
C SER A 373 1.31 11.59 15.95
N THR A 374 2.50 11.02 15.71
CA THR A 374 2.82 9.60 15.93
C THR A 374 3.76 9.43 17.12
N PHE A 375 3.80 8.22 17.68
CA PHE A 375 4.61 7.85 18.84
C PHE A 375 5.72 6.88 18.44
N CYS A 376 6.95 7.17 18.82
CA CYS A 376 8.11 6.34 18.52
C CYS A 376 8.57 5.59 19.77
N PHE A 377 8.61 4.26 19.67
CA PHE A 377 9.04 3.37 20.73
C PHE A 377 10.31 2.62 20.31
N GLY A 378 11.35 2.70 21.14
CA GLY A 378 12.61 1.97 20.92
C GLY A 378 12.57 0.59 21.56
N LEU A 379 12.90 -0.45 20.80
CA LEU A 379 12.94 -1.83 21.30
C LEU A 379 13.86 -2.71 20.44
N GLN A 380 14.75 -3.49 21.08
CA GLN A 380 15.64 -4.46 20.41
C GLN A 380 16.38 -3.90 19.18
N ARG A 381 16.94 -2.68 19.27
CA ARG A 381 17.61 -1.96 18.16
C ARG A 381 16.69 -1.68 16.96
N MET A 382 15.40 -1.54 17.23
CA MET A 382 14.39 -1.09 16.29
C MET A 382 13.63 0.09 16.90
N ILE A 383 13.10 0.96 16.05
CA ILE A 383 12.13 1.99 16.48
C ILE A 383 10.84 1.75 15.73
N PHE A 384 9.76 1.63 16.48
CA PHE A 384 8.41 1.48 15.96
C PHE A 384 7.72 2.84 16.01
N GLU A 385 7.36 3.36 14.84
CA GLU A 385 6.49 4.54 14.74
C GLU A 385 5.04 4.07 14.72
N VAL A 386 4.27 4.49 15.71
CA VAL A 386 2.90 4.02 15.97
C VAL A 386 1.93 5.17 15.83
N MET A 387 0.83 4.92 15.14
CA MET A 387 -0.27 5.85 14.95
C MET A 387 -1.23 5.83 16.15
N GLN A 388 -2.14 6.80 16.23
CA GLN A 388 -3.10 6.90 17.33
C GLN A 388 -4.08 5.71 17.41
N ASN A 389 -4.28 4.99 16.31
CA ASN A 389 -5.10 3.78 16.21
C ASN A 389 -4.33 2.48 16.51
N ASN A 390 -3.13 2.57 17.10
CA ASN A 390 -2.22 1.46 17.43
C ASN A 390 -1.68 0.66 16.22
N HIS A 391 -1.87 1.14 14.99
CA HIS A 391 -1.19 0.58 13.83
C HIS A 391 0.25 1.11 13.73
N ILE A 392 1.16 0.25 13.29
CA ILE A 392 2.56 0.61 13.04
C ILE A 392 2.63 1.31 11.69
N ALA A 393 3.07 2.56 11.66
CA ALA A 393 3.30 3.32 10.43
C ALA A 393 4.64 2.98 9.77
N SER A 394 5.69 2.85 10.59
CA SER A 394 7.01 2.48 10.10
C SER A 394 7.85 1.76 11.15
N VAL A 395 8.80 0.94 10.69
CA VAL A 395 9.81 0.30 11.55
C VAL A 395 11.19 0.71 11.06
N THR A 396 11.96 1.31 11.95
CA THR A 396 13.36 1.68 11.68
C THR A 396 14.30 0.66 12.31
N LEU A 397 15.19 0.07 11.53
CA LEU A 397 16.17 -0.92 11.97
C LEU A 397 17.58 -0.31 12.07
N TYR A 398 18.30 -0.64 13.13
CA TYR A 398 19.67 -0.18 13.35
C TYR A 398 20.67 -1.34 13.27
N GLY A 399 21.79 -1.12 12.59
CA GLY A 399 22.93 -2.03 12.55
C GLY A 399 23.67 -2.10 13.90
N PRO A 400 24.61 -3.05 14.06
CA PRO A 400 25.32 -3.24 15.31
C PRO A 400 26.11 -1.98 15.66
N CYS A 401 26.14 -1.61 16.93
CA CYS A 401 27.01 -0.52 17.39
C CYS A 401 28.46 -0.91 17.07
N LYS A 402 29.15 -0.11 16.24
CA LYS A 402 30.59 -0.26 16.09
C LYS A 402 31.22 -0.12 17.47
N PRO A 403 32.15 -1.00 17.88
CA PRO A 403 32.90 -0.80 19.11
C PRO A 403 33.58 0.56 19.01
N SER A 404 33.36 1.43 20.00
CA SER A 404 34.07 2.69 20.09
C SER A 404 35.56 2.37 20.17
N SER A 405 36.35 2.85 19.22
CA SER A 405 37.82 2.77 19.23
C SER A 405 38.47 3.65 20.31
N HIS A 406 37.76 3.88 21.42
CA HIS A 406 38.19 4.62 22.59
C HIS A 406 37.91 3.85 23.88
N ALA A 407 38.17 2.54 23.89
CA ALA A 407 38.67 1.91 25.10
C ALA A 407 40.19 2.15 25.10
N ARG A 408 40.65 3.21 25.77
CA ARG A 408 42.06 3.35 26.11
C ARG A 408 42.48 2.03 26.76
N ALA A 409 43.44 1.35 26.16
CA ALA A 409 44.18 0.29 26.83
C ALA A 409 44.65 0.87 28.17
N ALA A 410 44.16 0.31 29.27
CA ALA A 410 44.74 0.58 30.57
C ALA A 410 46.17 0.04 30.51
N GLU A 411 47.15 0.94 30.48
CA GLU A 411 48.54 0.57 30.75
C GLU A 411 48.61 -0.10 32.13
N PRO A 412 49.28 -1.25 32.26
CA PRO A 412 49.54 -1.82 33.57
C PRO A 412 50.50 -0.88 34.31
N LEU A 413 50.04 -0.37 35.45
CA LEU A 413 50.88 0.35 36.42
C LEU A 413 52.01 -0.59 36.86
N ALA A 414 53.21 -0.33 36.36
CA ALA A 414 54.45 -0.73 37.01
C ALA A 414 54.72 0.27 38.14
N HIS A 415 54.61 -0.19 39.38
CA HIS A 415 55.64 -0.12 40.42
C HIS A 415 55.14 -0.68 41.74
#